data_AF-A0A8J3I019-F1
#
_entry.id   AF-A0A8J3I019-F1
#
_cell.length_a   1.000
_cell.length_b   1.000
_cell.length_c   1.000
_cell.angle_alpha   90.00
_cell.angle_beta   90.00
_cell.angle_gamma   90.00
#
_symmetry.space_group_name_H-M   'P 1'
#
loop_
_entity.id
_entity.type
_entity.pdbx_description
1 polymer ?
#
loop_
_entity_poly.entity_id
_entity_poly.type
_entity_poly.pdbx_seq_one_letter_code
_entity_poly.pdbx_strand_id
1 'polypeptide(L)'
;MMQRREQEGTQAFAQVYAKRAGIEGTLSQGVRTMGLRRSRYIGEAKTHFQHVATAAALNVVRSMAWFDGLPRAQTRRSAFVRLYDVP
;
A
#
# COMPACT_ATOMS: atom_id res chain seq x y z
N MET A 1 25.40 -6.91 0.57
CA MET A 1 24.33 -6.08 -0.04
C MET A 1 24.22 -6.28 -1.55
N MET A 2 25.32 -6.42 -2.32
CA MET A 2 25.32 -6.62 -3.78
C MET A 2 24.46 -7.83 -4.23
N GLN A 3 24.67 -9.01 -3.65
CA GLN A 3 23.93 -10.24 -4.00
C GLN A 3 22.40 -10.12 -3.86
N ARG A 4 21.92 -9.32 -2.89
CA ARG A 4 20.47 -9.11 -2.71
C ARG A 4 19.89 -8.18 -3.79
N ARG A 5 20.66 -7.17 -4.24
CA ARG A 5 20.30 -6.29 -5.36
C ARG A 5 20.28 -7.04 -6.69
N GLU A 6 21.20 -7.97 -6.91
CA GLU A 6 21.21 -8.83 -8.09
C GLU A 6 19.97 -9.73 -8.13
N GLN A 7 19.57 -10.30 -6.98
CA GLN A 7 18.35 -11.08 -6.84
C GLN A 7 17.07 -10.26 -7.06
N GLU A 8 17.04 -9.00 -6.62
CA GLU A 8 15.90 -8.09 -6.83
C GLU A 8 15.55 -7.88 -8.32
N GLY A 9 16.55 -7.96 -9.21
CA GLY A 9 16.35 -7.85 -10.66
C GLY A 9 15.73 -9.08 -11.32
N THR A 10 15.55 -10.19 -10.58
CA THR A 10 15.05 -11.45 -11.15
C THR A 10 13.52 -11.51 -11.16
N GLN A 11 12.93 -12.16 -12.17
CA GLN A 11 11.47 -12.38 -12.22
C GLN A 11 10.97 -13.23 -11.06
N ALA A 12 11.77 -14.21 -10.60
CA ALA A 12 11.42 -15.05 -9.45
C ALA A 12 11.23 -14.20 -8.18
N PHE A 13 12.12 -13.24 -7.96
CA PHE A 13 11.98 -12.28 -6.86
C PHE A 13 10.72 -11.42 -7.02
N ALA A 14 10.46 -10.90 -8.23
CA ALA A 14 9.27 -10.08 -8.49
C ALA A 14 7.96 -10.82 -8.15
N GLN A 15 7.85 -12.11 -8.48
CA GLN A 15 6.68 -12.93 -8.15
C GLN A 15 6.49 -13.11 -6.64
N VAL A 16 7.58 -13.36 -5.90
CA VAL A 16 7.54 -13.47 -4.44
C VAL A 16 7.19 -12.11 -3.81
N TYR A 17 7.78 -11.03 -4.32
CA TYR A 17 7.60 -9.69 -3.81
C TYR A 17 6.19 -9.12 -4.10
N ALA A 18 5.52 -9.57 -5.16
CA ALA A 18 4.17 -9.12 -5.52
C ALA A 18 3.15 -9.26 -4.37
N LYS A 19 3.25 -10.35 -3.59
CA LYS A 19 2.40 -10.55 -2.40
C LYS A 19 2.63 -9.45 -1.36
N ARG A 20 3.91 -9.16 -1.09
CA ARG A 20 4.31 -8.13 -0.13
C ARG A 20 3.92 -6.73 -0.61
N ALA A 21 4.13 -6.43 -1.88
CA ALA A 21 3.72 -5.16 -2.50
C ALA A 21 2.21 -4.92 -2.36
N GLY A 22 1.38 -5.97 -2.46
CA GLY A 22 -0.06 -5.87 -2.22
C GLY A 22 -0.41 -5.48 -0.78
N ILE A 23 0.27 -6.07 0.21
CA ILE A 23 0.10 -5.75 1.64
C ILE A 23 0.52 -4.30 1.91
N GLU A 24 1.71 -3.92 1.44
CA GLU A 24 2.25 -2.57 1.61
C GLU A 24 1.37 -1.50 0.95
N GLY A 25 0.81 -1.80 -0.23
CA GLY A 25 -0.14 -0.93 -0.92
C GLY A 25 -1.43 -0.71 -0.12
N THR A 26 -1.97 -1.76 0.49
CA THR A 26 -3.18 -1.69 1.33
C THR A 26 -2.92 -0.86 2.60
N LEU A 27 -1.79 -1.10 3.27
CA LEU A 27 -1.38 -0.32 4.42
C LEU A 27 -1.21 1.16 4.05
N SER A 28 -0.56 1.43 2.91
CA SER A 28 -0.41 2.76 2.32
C SER A 28 -1.75 3.49 2.17
N GLN A 29 -2.75 2.82 1.62
CA GLN A 29 -4.09 3.36 1.42
C GLN A 29 -4.73 3.71 2.77
N GLY A 30 -4.74 2.78 3.73
CA GLY A 30 -5.31 3.00 5.06
C GLY A 30 -4.65 4.14 5.82
N VAL A 31 -3.31 4.25 5.76
CA VAL A 31 -2.57 5.32 6.42
C VAL A 31 -2.87 6.69 5.82
N ARG A 32 -2.87 6.81 4.48
CA ARG A 32 -3.02 8.11 3.82
C ARG A 32 -4.45 8.63 3.73
N THR A 33 -5.42 7.73 3.62
CA THR A 33 -6.82 8.12 3.32
C THR A 33 -7.75 7.97 4.52
N MET A 34 -7.48 7.03 5.43
CA MET A 34 -8.41 6.65 6.49
C MET A 34 -7.89 6.93 7.91
N GLY A 35 -6.75 7.62 8.04
CA GLY A 35 -6.22 8.00 9.35
C GLY A 35 -5.82 6.81 10.24
N LEU A 36 -5.45 5.66 9.65
CA LEU A 36 -5.19 4.40 10.36
C LEU A 36 -4.20 4.51 11.54
N ARG A 37 -3.25 5.46 11.49
CA ARG A 37 -2.23 5.69 12.54
C ARG A 37 -2.64 6.72 13.60
N ARG A 38 -3.85 7.30 13.52
CA ARG A 38 -4.33 8.34 14.43
C ARG A 38 -5.65 7.88 15.05
N SER A 39 -5.59 7.37 16.27
CA SER A 39 -6.76 7.16 17.13
C SER A 39 -6.72 8.16 18.28
N ARG A 40 -7.88 8.63 18.73
CA ARG A 40 -7.96 9.44 19.96
C ARG A 40 -7.80 8.51 21.15
N TYR A 41 -6.99 8.91 22.13
CA TYR A 41 -6.75 8.13 23.37
C TYR A 41 -7.96 8.21 24.33
N ILE A 42 -9.09 7.67 23.88
CA ILE A 42 -10.37 7.65 24.61
C ILE A 42 -10.66 6.22 25.13
N GLY A 43 -9.72 5.28 24.93
CA GLY A 43 -9.81 3.90 25.38
C GLY A 43 -9.64 2.88 24.26
N GLU A 44 -9.39 1.64 24.65
CA GLU A 44 -9.12 0.52 23.73
C GLU A 44 -10.34 0.17 22.88
N ALA A 45 -11.54 0.14 23.46
CA ALA A 45 -12.78 -0.20 22.74
C ALA A 45 -13.02 0.73 21.53
N LYS A 46 -12.79 2.03 21.69
CA LYS A 46 -12.94 3.00 20.60
C LYS A 46 -11.85 2.86 19.54
N THR A 47 -10.62 2.55 19.96
CA THR A 47 -9.50 2.28 19.04
C THR A 47 -9.75 1.01 18.23
N HIS A 48 -10.21 -0.06 18.88
CA HIS A 48 -10.60 -1.30 18.22
C HIS A 48 -11.72 -1.05 17.19
N PHE A 49 -12.79 -0.34 17.59
CA PHE A 49 -13.87 0.02 16.66
C PHE A 49 -13.35 0.81 15.45
N GLN A 50 -12.47 1.79 15.66
CA GLN A 50 -11.86 2.53 14.56
C GLN A 50 -11.09 1.61 13.60
N HIS A 51 -10.32 0.65 14.12
CA HIS A 51 -9.58 -0.30 13.28
C HIS A 51 -10.51 -1.20 12.47
N VAL A 52 -11.55 -1.76 13.09
CA VAL A 52 -12.55 -2.59 12.38
C VAL A 52 -13.30 -1.79 11.33
N ALA A 53 -13.75 -0.58 11.66
CA ALA A 53 -14.42 0.31 10.72
C ALA A 53 -13.50 0.71 9.55
N THR A 54 -12.22 0.99 9.81
CA THR A 54 -11.23 1.28 8.77
C THR A 54 -10.99 0.07 7.86
N ALA A 55 -10.91 -1.14 8.42
CA ALA A 55 -10.77 -2.37 7.66
C ALA A 55 -11.99 -2.62 6.76
N ALA A 56 -13.20 -2.41 7.28
CA ALA A 56 -14.44 -2.51 6.49
C ALA A 56 -14.45 -1.48 5.35
N ALA A 57 -14.13 -0.21 5.63
CA ALA A 57 -14.05 0.84 4.62
C ALA A 57 -13.02 0.53 3.52
N LEU A 58 -11.85 0.01 3.89
CA LEU A 58 -10.83 -0.41 2.92
C LEU A 58 -11.35 -1.51 1.97
N ASN A 59 -12.05 -2.52 2.51
CA ASN A 59 -12.63 -3.57 1.69
C ASN A 59 -13.69 -2.99 0.73
N VAL A 60 -14.61 -2.17 1.23
CA VAL A 60 -15.67 -1.55 0.41
C VAL A 60 -15.09 -0.70 -0.72
N VAL A 61 -14.15 0.21 -0.43
CA VAL A 61 -13.52 1.07 -1.45
C VAL A 61 -12.78 0.25 -2.51
N ARG A 62 -12.09 -0.82 -2.10
CA ARG A 62 -11.34 -1.68 -3.03
C ARG A 62 -12.26 -2.54 -3.87
N SER A 63 -13.36 -3.04 -3.31
CA SER A 63 -14.38 -3.77 -4.05
C SER A 63 -15.03 -2.87 -5.10
N MET A 64 -15.44 -1.64 -4.73
CA MET A 64 -16.00 -0.68 -5.69
C MET A 64 -15.00 -0.37 -6.80
N ALA A 65 -13.74 -0.07 -6.46
CA ALA A 65 -12.71 0.18 -7.47
C ALA A 65 -12.48 -1.01 -8.41
N TRP A 66 -12.64 -2.24 -7.92
CA TRP A 66 -12.57 -3.44 -8.76
C TRP A 66 -13.78 -3.54 -9.69
N PHE A 67 -14.99 -3.29 -9.20
CA PHE A 67 -16.20 -3.28 -10.03
C PHE A 67 -16.16 -2.19 -11.10
N ASP A 68 -15.59 -1.02 -10.78
CA ASP A 68 -15.40 0.10 -11.70
C ASP A 68 -14.25 -0.11 -12.69
N GLY A 69 -13.53 -1.23 -12.60
CA GLY A 69 -12.37 -1.51 -13.46
C GLY A 69 -11.21 -0.53 -13.27
N LEU A 70 -11.15 0.17 -12.14
CA LEU A 70 -10.10 1.16 -11.90
C LEU A 70 -8.72 0.47 -11.82
N PRO A 71 -7.71 1.01 -12.53
CA PRO A 71 -6.38 0.44 -12.50
C PRO A 71 -5.79 0.54 -11.09
N ARG A 72 -4.98 -0.46 -10.71
CA ARG A 72 -4.27 -0.45 -9.44
C ARG A 72 -3.33 0.76 -9.38
N ALA A 73 -3.27 1.41 -8.22
CA ALA A 73 -2.37 2.52 -8.01
C ALA A 73 -0.92 2.12 -8.34
N GLN A 74 -0.28 2.91 -9.21
CA GLN A 74 1.10 2.67 -9.63
C GLN A 74 2.09 3.20 -8.59
N THR A 75 3.26 2.58 -8.52
CA THR A 75 4.35 3.06 -7.66
C THR A 75 4.74 4.48 -8.06
N ARG A 76 4.66 5.41 -7.11
CA ARG A 76 5.03 6.81 -7.35
C ARG A 76 6.52 6.89 -7.68
N ARG A 77 6.88 7.42 -8.85
CA ARG A 77 8.27 7.77 -9.18
C ARG A 77 8.70 8.98 -8.34
N SER A 78 9.77 8.84 -7.57
CA SER A 78 10.34 9.93 -6.77
C SER A 78 10.85 11.06 -7.67
N ALA A 79 10.96 12.28 -7.12
CA ALA A 79 11.50 13.42 -7.87
C ALA A 79 12.93 13.15 -8.35
N PHE A 80 13.74 12.50 -7.51
CA PHE A 80 15.11 12.11 -7.82
C PHE A 80 15.22 11.15 -9.01
N VAL A 81 14.37 10.11 -9.07
CA VAL A 81 14.34 9.17 -10.22
C VAL A 81 14.00 9.88 -11.53
N ARG A 82 13.21 10.95 -11.47
CA ARG A 82 12.82 11.74 -12.64
C ARG A 82 13.99 12.56 -13.23
N LEU A 83 15.04 12.83 -12.45
CA LEU A 83 16.23 13.54 -12.91
C LEU A 83 17.16 12.66 -13.76
N TYR A 84 17.10 11.34 -13.60
CA TYR A 84 17.90 10.38 -14.37
C TYR A 84 17.20 9.94 -15.67
N ASP A 85 15.93 10.33 -15.86
CA ASP A 85 15.09 9.96 -17.01
C ASP A 85 15.13 11.02 -18.12
N VAL A 86 16.17 11.87 -18.13
CA VAL A 86 16.43 12.84 -19.19
C VAL A 86 16.97 12.06 -20.41
N PRO A 87 16.41 12.24 -21.62
CA PRO A 87 16.85 11.52 -22.82
C PRO A 87 18.33 11.76 -23.16
#